data_AF-R6JYU5-F1
#
_entry.id   AF-R6JYU5-F1
#
_cell.length_a   1.000
_cell.length_b   1.000
_cell.length_c   1.000
_cell.angle_alpha   90.00
_cell.angle_beta   90.00
_cell.angle_gamma   90.00
#
_symmetry.space_group_name_H-M   'P 1'
#
loop_
_entity.id
_entity.type
_entity.pdbx_description
1 polymer ?
#
loop_
_entity_poly.entity_id
_entity_poly.type
_entity_poly.pdbx_seq_one_letter_code
_entity_poly.pdbx_strand_id
1 'polypeptide(L)'
;MKLGKYHFIIVGSGWRSLYYVRIAKAMPNVFCLDAMYCRTQEKADKMAKEYDIHTTTSIEECVAYKPDFAVIAVNKASICDVSIEWMDRGITVLSETPAAIDIESLKKLYRYHMMDNYKANKPENKSASECLDKQIGKINNKSLEIYNNTKKKQVVAEQYRGYPSNSAMLKLVDSGLIGDVSCVNISLAHEYHGFSLIRAYLGIKPDENYIVSGKTYEFPTTRTFTRYDKLLDGRIADKKRCVATFEFESGKVAWYDFDSEQYRSSIRKNTIKVQGVRGELIDDTVYYLDNNNEGQCQKIVTDVNIMHTKDTNPNLSTVREVKKISFGENVLYEPESGLRGLSEDETAIAALMIDTAKYSRGEGEPPYSMEDAFADAYAAILLNEAVRTGKKVRSCDINGLT
;
A
#
# COMPACT_ATOMS: atom_id res chain seq x y z
N MET A 1 12.75 -26.72 -11.45
CA MET A 1 13.50 -26.59 -10.18
C MET A 1 12.48 -26.52 -9.05
N LYS A 2 12.62 -27.31 -7.99
CA LYS A 2 11.92 -26.99 -6.74
C LYS A 2 12.63 -25.76 -6.18
N LEU A 3 12.10 -24.56 -6.41
CA LEU A 3 12.61 -23.37 -5.71
C LEU A 3 12.44 -23.63 -4.21
N GLY A 4 13.53 -23.49 -3.45
CA GLY A 4 13.45 -23.52 -1.98
C GLY A 4 12.50 -22.42 -1.48
N LYS A 5 12.04 -22.55 -0.23
CA LYS A 5 11.20 -21.53 0.42
C LYS A 5 11.86 -20.15 0.33
N TYR A 6 11.04 -19.11 0.36
CA TYR A 6 11.51 -17.73 0.53
C TYR A 6 11.74 -17.46 2.02
N HIS A 7 12.99 -17.12 2.34
CA HIS A 7 13.47 -16.82 3.67
C HIS A 7 13.25 -15.35 3.97
N PHE A 8 12.66 -15.02 5.11
CA PHE A 8 12.44 -13.64 5.48
C PHE A 8 12.47 -13.43 6.98
N ILE A 9 12.77 -12.20 7.38
CA ILE A 9 12.71 -11.74 8.76
C ILE A 9 11.67 -10.63 8.90
N ILE A 10 11.19 -10.42 10.13
CA ILE A 10 10.32 -9.29 10.46
C ILE A 10 11.02 -8.36 11.44
N VAL A 11 11.08 -7.07 11.12
CA VAL A 11 11.65 -6.02 11.94
C VAL A 11 10.51 -5.22 12.56
N GLY A 12 10.31 -5.41 13.86
CA GLY A 12 9.22 -4.79 14.61
C GLY A 12 8.15 -5.80 15.03
N SER A 13 7.61 -5.59 16.23
CA SER A 13 6.67 -6.50 16.91
C SER A 13 5.27 -5.88 17.05
N GLY A 14 4.88 -5.04 16.09
CA GLY A 14 3.60 -4.34 16.12
C GLY A 14 2.45 -5.23 15.64
N TRP A 15 1.23 -4.72 15.72
CA TRP A 15 0.03 -5.39 15.18
C TRP A 15 0.19 -5.80 13.71
N ARG A 16 0.81 -4.94 12.90
CA ARG A 16 0.95 -5.19 11.46
C ARG A 16 1.91 -6.36 11.18
N SER A 17 2.93 -6.54 12.01
CA SER A 17 3.83 -7.71 11.96
C SER A 17 3.08 -9.04 12.03
N LEU A 18 1.93 -9.10 12.70
CA LEU A 18 1.14 -10.32 12.85
C LEU A 18 0.52 -10.80 11.53
N TYR A 19 0.31 -9.93 10.55
CA TYR A 19 -0.18 -10.31 9.23
C TYR A 19 0.84 -11.21 8.54
N TYR A 20 2.10 -10.79 8.54
CA TYR A 20 3.22 -11.55 7.99
C TYR A 20 3.42 -12.89 8.70
N VAL A 21 3.24 -12.95 10.02
CA VAL A 21 3.27 -14.21 10.78
C VAL A 21 2.14 -15.15 10.34
N ARG A 22 0.90 -14.65 10.22
CA ARG A 22 -0.24 -15.48 9.77
C ARG A 22 -0.06 -15.97 8.34
N ILE A 23 0.46 -15.13 7.43
CA ILE A 23 0.78 -15.52 6.06
C ILE A 23 1.84 -16.63 6.03
N ALA A 24 2.93 -16.51 6.80
CA ALA A 24 3.95 -17.55 6.86
C ALA A 24 3.40 -18.88 7.38
N LYS A 25 2.51 -18.85 8.38
CA LYS A 25 1.83 -20.04 8.90
C LYS A 25 0.82 -20.65 7.92
N ALA A 26 0.13 -19.82 7.15
CA ALA A 26 -0.83 -20.25 6.12
C ALA A 26 -0.14 -20.83 4.88
N MET A 27 1.11 -20.43 4.62
CA MET A 27 1.88 -20.79 3.42
C MET A 27 3.27 -21.36 3.78
N PRO A 28 3.36 -22.42 4.60
CA PRO A 28 4.62 -22.93 5.13
C PRO A 28 5.50 -23.60 4.07
N ASN A 29 4.93 -23.94 2.91
CA ASN A 29 5.67 -24.47 1.76
C ASN A 29 6.26 -23.37 0.86
N VAL A 30 5.86 -22.11 1.08
CA VAL A 30 6.31 -20.95 0.31
C VAL A 30 7.29 -20.11 1.14
N PHE A 31 6.98 -19.88 2.42
CA PHE A 31 7.76 -18.99 3.27
C PHE A 31 8.46 -19.72 4.44
N CYS A 32 9.63 -19.21 4.80
CA CYS A 32 10.34 -19.49 6.05
C CYS A 32 10.52 -18.16 6.80
N LEU A 33 9.79 -17.97 7.91
CA LEU A 33 10.04 -16.85 8.82
C LEU A 33 11.23 -17.23 9.70
N ASP A 34 12.41 -16.68 9.40
CA ASP A 34 13.65 -17.03 10.09
C ASP A 34 13.68 -16.46 11.51
N ALA A 35 13.32 -15.19 11.66
CA ALA A 35 13.23 -14.52 12.96
C ALA A 35 12.34 -13.28 12.92
N MET A 36 11.72 -12.95 14.06
CA MET A 36 11.21 -11.61 14.34
C MET A 36 12.19 -10.86 15.25
N TYR A 37 12.75 -9.76 14.75
CA TYR A 37 13.57 -8.85 15.52
C TYR A 37 12.72 -7.93 16.41
N CYS A 38 13.01 -7.99 17.71
CA CYS A 38 12.37 -7.21 18.77
C CYS A 38 13.42 -6.33 19.46
N ARG A 39 13.04 -5.09 19.81
CA ARG A 39 13.96 -4.16 20.49
C ARG A 39 14.28 -4.53 21.95
N THR A 40 13.46 -5.35 22.58
CA THR A 40 13.61 -5.73 24.00
C THR A 40 13.34 -7.21 24.17
N GLN A 41 14.04 -7.83 25.13
CA GLN A 41 13.88 -9.26 25.44
C GLN A 41 12.44 -9.57 25.88
N GLU A 42 11.85 -8.71 26.71
CA GLU A 42 10.45 -8.85 27.14
C GLU A 42 9.47 -8.97 25.95
N LYS A 43 9.66 -8.17 24.89
CA LYS A 43 8.85 -8.25 23.68
C LYS A 43 9.16 -9.50 22.88
N ALA A 44 10.44 -9.88 22.76
CA ALA A 44 10.85 -11.10 22.09
C ALA A 44 10.18 -12.33 22.74
N ASP A 45 10.28 -12.46 24.06
CA ASP A 45 9.71 -13.57 24.83
C ASP A 45 8.18 -13.63 24.70
N LYS A 46 7.52 -12.46 24.78
CA LYS A 46 6.06 -12.37 24.59
C LYS A 46 5.65 -12.88 23.21
N MET A 47 6.29 -12.38 22.16
CA MET A 47 5.93 -12.73 20.77
C MET A 47 6.24 -14.19 20.47
N ALA A 48 7.36 -14.72 20.96
CA ALA A 48 7.71 -16.14 20.82
C ALA A 48 6.66 -17.05 21.46
N LYS A 49 6.25 -16.73 22.69
CA LYS A 49 5.24 -17.51 23.43
C LYS A 49 3.85 -17.42 22.81
N GLU A 50 3.42 -16.22 22.42
CA GLU A 50 2.05 -15.97 21.94
C GLU A 50 1.83 -16.48 20.52
N TYR A 51 2.85 -16.38 19.67
CA TYR A 51 2.74 -16.69 18.24
C TYR A 51 3.54 -17.90 17.81
N ASP A 52 4.27 -18.59 18.69
CA ASP A 52 5.04 -19.80 18.38
C ASP A 52 5.96 -19.56 17.16
N ILE A 53 6.84 -18.56 17.30
CA ILE A 53 7.82 -18.15 16.29
C ILE A 53 9.18 -17.91 16.94
N HIS A 54 10.25 -18.00 16.15
CA HIS A 54 11.55 -17.54 16.60
C HIS A 54 11.60 -16.02 16.69
N THR A 55 12.12 -15.51 17.80
CA THR A 55 12.31 -14.08 18.04
C THR A 55 13.71 -13.81 18.56
N THR A 56 14.24 -12.64 18.25
CA THR A 56 15.60 -12.26 18.68
C THR A 56 15.69 -10.78 18.97
N THR A 57 16.68 -10.41 19.78
CA THR A 57 17.12 -9.02 20.00
C THR A 57 18.46 -8.73 19.29
N SER A 58 19.00 -9.70 18.53
CA SER A 58 20.27 -9.61 17.82
C SER A 58 20.08 -9.30 16.35
N ILE A 59 20.63 -8.17 15.89
CA ILE A 59 20.65 -7.82 14.47
C ILE A 59 21.62 -8.75 13.72
N GLU A 60 22.73 -9.11 14.35
CA GLU A 60 23.76 -9.99 13.78
C GLU A 60 23.18 -11.37 13.46
N GLU A 61 22.32 -11.89 14.34
CA GLU A 61 21.60 -13.14 14.10
C GLU A 61 20.67 -13.03 12.90
N CYS A 62 19.87 -11.96 12.80
CA CYS A 62 19.01 -11.70 11.66
C CYS A 62 19.78 -11.65 10.33
N VAL A 63 20.94 -10.99 10.32
CA VAL A 63 21.81 -10.91 9.13
C VAL A 63 22.42 -12.27 8.80
N ALA A 64 22.77 -13.08 9.80
CA ALA A 64 23.38 -14.39 9.61
C ALA A 64 22.47 -15.39 8.87
N TYR A 65 21.14 -15.24 8.97
CA TYR A 65 20.17 -16.04 8.20
C TYR A 65 20.26 -15.81 6.69
N LYS A 66 20.82 -14.67 6.24
CA LYS A 66 20.83 -14.25 4.82
C LYS A 66 19.42 -14.32 4.21
N PRO A 67 18.43 -13.62 4.79
CA PRO A 67 17.06 -13.67 4.30
C PRO A 67 16.97 -13.14 2.87
N ASP A 68 16.00 -13.64 2.09
CA ASP A 68 15.66 -13.06 0.80
C ASP A 68 15.18 -11.61 0.99
N PHE A 69 14.43 -11.32 2.06
CA PHE A 69 14.02 -9.93 2.37
C PHE A 69 13.72 -9.73 3.87
N ALA A 70 13.73 -8.47 4.29
CA ALA A 70 13.29 -8.04 5.61
C ALA A 70 11.99 -7.24 5.50
N VAL A 71 10.99 -7.61 6.29
CA VAL A 71 9.76 -6.84 6.46
C VAL A 71 9.99 -5.77 7.51
N ILE A 72 9.88 -4.49 7.15
CA ILE A 72 10.04 -3.36 8.06
C ILE A 72 8.65 -2.89 8.53
N ALA A 73 8.20 -3.43 9.66
CA ALA A 73 6.88 -3.19 10.27
C ALA A 73 7.03 -2.43 11.60
N VAL A 74 7.65 -1.24 11.53
CA VAL A 74 7.87 -0.33 12.66
C VAL A 74 6.86 0.82 12.67
N ASN A 75 7.00 1.78 13.59
CA ASN A 75 6.14 2.97 13.56
C ASN A 75 6.43 3.80 12.29
N LYS A 76 5.46 4.58 11.83
CA LYS A 76 5.60 5.36 10.58
C LYS A 76 6.77 6.36 10.61
N ALA A 77 7.09 6.92 11.78
CA ALA A 77 8.17 7.90 11.92
C ALA A 77 9.57 7.29 11.74
N SER A 78 9.76 6.01 12.08
CA SER A 78 11.05 5.33 11.96
C SER A 78 11.19 4.53 10.66
N ILE A 79 10.15 4.46 9.83
CA ILE A 79 10.14 3.55 8.67
C ILE A 79 11.22 3.87 7.64
N CYS A 80 11.46 5.16 7.37
CA CYS A 80 12.50 5.61 6.43
C CYS A 80 13.89 5.21 6.94
N ASP A 81 14.21 5.57 8.18
CA ASP A 81 15.54 5.32 8.77
C ASP A 81 15.83 3.83 8.93
N VAL A 82 14.86 3.05 9.40
CA VAL A 82 15.01 1.61 9.56
C VAL A 82 15.11 0.93 8.19
N SER A 83 14.35 1.37 7.18
CA SER A 83 14.49 0.81 5.83
C SER A 83 15.90 1.03 5.27
N ILE A 84 16.45 2.23 5.42
CA ILE A 84 17.84 2.54 5.03
C ILE A 84 18.82 1.67 5.80
N GLU A 85 18.64 1.53 7.12
CA GLU A 85 19.51 0.71 7.97
C GLU A 85 19.63 -0.75 7.48
N TRP A 86 18.51 -1.38 7.10
CA TRP A 86 18.50 -2.76 6.63
C TRP A 86 18.99 -2.89 5.18
N MET A 87 18.71 -1.91 4.32
CA MET A 87 19.30 -1.85 2.97
C MET A 87 20.82 -1.69 2.99
N ASP A 88 21.37 -0.90 3.91
CA ASP A 88 22.83 -0.72 4.07
C ASP A 88 23.55 -2.02 4.47
N ARG A 89 22.81 -3.00 5.01
CA ARG A 89 23.30 -4.36 5.29
C ARG A 89 23.21 -5.29 4.07
N GLY A 90 22.76 -4.78 2.92
CA GLY A 90 22.59 -5.55 1.69
C GLY A 90 21.36 -6.46 1.69
N ILE A 91 20.36 -6.17 2.53
CA ILE A 91 19.11 -6.93 2.63
C ILE A 91 18.02 -6.18 1.86
N THR A 92 17.30 -6.88 0.98
CA THR A 92 16.10 -6.35 0.31
C THR A 92 15.03 -6.02 1.35
N VAL A 93 14.42 -4.84 1.26
CA VAL A 93 13.42 -4.35 2.21
C VAL A 93 12.02 -4.38 1.61
N LEU A 94 11.07 -5.01 2.33
CA LEU A 94 9.64 -4.78 2.19
C LEU A 94 9.18 -3.87 3.34
N SER A 95 9.11 -2.57 3.11
CA SER A 95 8.68 -1.63 4.15
C SER A 95 7.16 -1.48 4.16
N GLU A 96 6.57 -1.41 5.35
CA GLU A 96 5.19 -0.95 5.50
C GLU A 96 4.96 0.47 4.94
N THR A 97 3.70 0.88 4.86
CA THR A 97 3.32 2.19 4.33
C THR A 97 3.24 3.29 5.40
N PRO A 98 3.51 4.56 5.02
CA PRO A 98 4.02 5.03 3.73
C PRO A 98 5.55 4.95 3.64
N ALA A 99 6.12 5.24 2.47
CA ALA A 99 7.57 5.36 2.28
C ALA A 99 8.21 6.42 3.21
N ALA A 100 7.51 7.54 3.41
CA ALA A 100 7.88 8.61 4.33
C ALA A 100 6.62 9.39 4.74
N ILE A 101 6.67 10.08 5.88
CA ILE A 101 5.53 10.85 6.44
C ILE A 101 5.66 12.37 6.28
N ASP A 102 6.84 12.86 5.91
CA ASP A 102 7.16 14.28 5.79
C ASP A 102 8.17 14.49 4.65
N ILE A 103 8.30 15.76 4.22
CA ILE A 103 9.15 16.14 3.08
C ILE A 103 10.62 15.86 3.35
N GLU A 104 11.10 16.00 4.59
CA GLU A 104 12.52 15.80 4.91
C GLU A 104 12.89 14.31 4.79
N SER A 105 12.08 13.44 5.39
CA SER A 105 12.19 11.99 5.32
C SER A 105 12.03 11.48 3.89
N LEU A 106 11.11 12.06 3.10
CA LEU A 106 10.91 11.72 1.70
C LEU A 106 12.13 12.11 0.85
N LYS A 107 12.64 13.34 1.03
CA LYS A 107 13.87 13.81 0.36
C LYS A 107 15.08 12.96 0.75
N LYS A 108 15.17 12.55 2.02
CA LYS A 108 16.22 11.66 2.51
C LYS A 108 16.17 10.31 1.78
N LEU A 109 15.01 9.67 1.74
CA LEU A 109 14.84 8.38 1.09
C LEU A 109 15.06 8.46 -0.43
N TYR A 110 14.56 9.52 -1.07
CA TYR A 110 14.80 9.77 -2.49
C TYR A 110 16.29 9.91 -2.82
N ARG A 111 17.03 10.72 -2.06
CA ARG A 111 18.49 10.86 -2.23
C ARG A 111 19.22 9.53 -2.01
N TYR A 112 18.77 8.73 -1.04
CA TYR A 112 19.36 7.42 -0.78
C TYR A 112 19.25 6.50 -2.00
N HIS A 113 18.10 6.47 -2.66
CA HIS A 113 17.87 5.67 -3.88
C HIS A 113 18.56 6.25 -5.11
N MET A 114 18.57 7.58 -5.27
CA MET A 114 19.01 8.24 -6.51
C MET A 114 20.49 8.64 -6.53
N MET A 115 21.19 8.60 -5.39
CA MET A 115 22.59 8.98 -5.30
C MET A 115 23.43 7.80 -4.78
N ASP A 116 24.35 7.31 -5.62
CA ASP A 116 25.27 6.22 -5.26
C ASP A 116 26.14 6.53 -4.02
N ASN A 117 26.35 7.82 -3.73
CA ASN A 117 27.21 8.32 -2.65
C ASN A 117 26.43 8.99 -1.49
N TYR A 118 25.26 8.48 -1.09
CA TYR A 118 24.65 8.92 0.17
C TYR A 118 25.51 8.45 1.37
N LYS A 119 26.61 9.16 1.65
CA LYS A 119 27.24 9.15 2.96
C LYS A 119 26.41 10.10 3.82
N ALA A 120 25.85 9.60 4.91
CA ALA A 120 25.14 10.39 5.91
C ALA A 120 26.10 11.38 6.59
N ASN A 121 26.45 12.47 5.90
CA ASN A 121 27.19 13.58 6.47
C ASN A 121 26.22 14.74 6.75
N LYS A 122 26.32 15.25 7.99
CA LYS A 122 25.61 16.41 8.54
C LYS A 122 25.67 17.63 7.60
N PRO A 123 24.70 18.56 7.70
CA PRO A 123 24.46 19.57 6.68
C PRO A 123 25.53 20.66 6.71
N GLU A 124 26.23 20.85 5.60
CA GLU A 124 26.96 22.09 5.33
C GLU A 124 26.59 22.66 3.95
N ASN A 125 26.02 23.86 4.02
CA ASN A 125 25.94 24.94 3.02
C ASN A 125 25.30 24.73 1.63
N LYS A 126 24.04 25.18 1.56
CA LYS A 126 23.53 26.30 0.71
C LYS A 126 24.29 26.57 -0.59
N SER A 127 23.91 25.87 -1.65
CA SER A 127 23.95 26.32 -3.07
C SER A 127 23.55 25.17 -4.01
N ALA A 128 23.59 23.91 -3.53
CA ALA A 128 23.13 22.73 -4.26
C ALA A 128 21.60 22.52 -4.26
N SER A 129 20.82 23.45 -3.71
CA SER A 129 19.34 23.41 -3.75
C SER A 129 18.78 23.79 -5.12
N GLU A 130 19.52 24.56 -5.92
CA GLU A 130 19.02 25.18 -7.16
C GLU A 130 18.86 24.24 -8.36
N CYS A 131 19.17 22.94 -8.20
CA CYS A 131 19.09 21.96 -9.30
C CYS A 131 18.35 20.64 -8.95
N LEU A 132 17.79 20.51 -7.73
CA LEU A 132 16.62 19.63 -7.54
C LEU A 132 15.38 20.22 -8.26
N ASP A 133 15.44 21.55 -8.44
CA ASP A 133 14.45 22.47 -8.98
C ASP A 133 14.17 22.37 -10.48
N LYS A 134 14.99 21.64 -11.23
CA LYS A 134 14.68 21.36 -12.64
C LYS A 134 14.02 20.01 -12.84
N GLN A 135 14.06 19.13 -11.84
CA GLN A 135 13.78 17.73 -12.05
C GLN A 135 13.41 16.91 -10.77
N ILE A 136 12.11 16.80 -10.44
CA ILE A 136 11.51 15.44 -10.39
C ILE A 136 11.53 14.85 -11.81
N GLY A 137 11.40 15.70 -12.82
CA GLY A 137 12.33 15.68 -13.92
C GLY A 137 12.39 14.47 -14.78
N LYS A 138 11.42 14.38 -15.68
CA LYS A 138 11.43 13.48 -16.83
C LYS A 138 11.94 12.11 -16.40
N ILE A 139 11.05 11.30 -15.82
CA ILE A 139 11.25 9.85 -15.73
C ILE A 139 11.62 9.39 -17.15
N ASN A 140 12.92 9.28 -17.41
CA ASN A 140 13.49 8.97 -18.69
C ASN A 140 14.01 7.54 -18.54
N ASN A 141 13.74 6.69 -19.52
CA ASN A 141 14.09 5.25 -19.58
C ASN A 141 15.57 4.87 -19.30
N LYS A 142 16.46 5.83 -18.99
CA LYS A 142 17.85 5.59 -18.58
C LYS A 142 18.04 5.32 -17.08
N SER A 143 17.08 5.64 -16.21
CA SER A 143 17.18 5.34 -14.76
C SER A 143 17.04 3.84 -14.45
N LEU A 144 16.42 3.04 -15.33
CA LEU A 144 16.30 1.59 -15.15
C LEU A 144 17.65 0.86 -15.10
N GLU A 145 18.64 1.29 -15.91
CA GLU A 145 19.96 0.64 -15.96
C GLU A 145 20.80 0.89 -14.69
N ILE A 146 20.58 2.02 -14.00
CA ILE A 146 21.26 2.34 -12.73
C ILE A 146 20.55 1.63 -11.57
N TYR A 147 19.21 1.58 -11.57
CA TYR A 147 18.42 0.94 -10.52
C TYR A 147 18.78 -0.55 -10.36
N ASN A 148 19.01 -1.24 -11.48
CA ASN A 148 19.36 -2.67 -11.51
C ASN A 148 20.78 -3.01 -11.02
N ASN A 149 21.64 -2.01 -10.79
CA ASN A 149 23.04 -2.23 -10.39
C ASN A 149 23.34 -1.81 -8.94
N THR A 150 22.32 -1.38 -8.18
CA THR A 150 22.49 -1.02 -6.76
C THR A 150 22.10 -2.17 -5.85
N LYS A 151 22.82 -2.34 -4.73
CA LYS A 151 22.42 -3.25 -3.63
C LYS A 151 21.15 -2.78 -2.88
N LYS A 152 20.52 -1.69 -3.33
CA LYS A 152 19.46 -0.97 -2.61
C LYS A 152 18.08 -1.39 -3.14
N LYS A 153 17.60 -2.56 -2.69
CA LYS A 153 16.30 -3.08 -3.10
C LYS A 153 15.24 -2.76 -2.04
N GLN A 154 14.29 -1.89 -2.38
CA GLN A 154 13.12 -1.61 -1.54
C GLN A 154 11.83 -1.81 -2.32
N VAL A 155 10.83 -2.35 -1.62
CA VAL A 155 9.42 -2.40 -2.02
C VAL A 155 8.61 -1.80 -0.88
N VAL A 156 7.64 -0.94 -1.18
CA VAL A 156 6.67 -0.45 -0.21
C VAL A 156 5.41 -1.32 -0.27
N ALA A 157 4.92 -1.77 0.87
CA ALA A 157 3.79 -2.69 1.00
C ALA A 157 2.43 -1.99 0.73
N GLU A 158 2.27 -1.41 -0.46
CA GLU A 158 1.02 -0.82 -0.94
C GLU A 158 0.10 -1.93 -1.47
N GLN A 159 -0.60 -2.59 -0.56
CA GLN A 159 -1.35 -3.80 -0.87
C GLN A 159 -2.73 -3.54 -1.48
N TYR A 160 -3.26 -2.32 -1.39
CA TYR A 160 -4.66 -2.06 -1.78
C TYR A 160 -4.90 -2.29 -3.28
N ARG A 161 -3.92 -2.06 -4.15
CA ARG A 161 -4.02 -2.40 -5.59
C ARG A 161 -4.11 -3.92 -5.80
N GLY A 162 -3.49 -4.70 -4.93
CA GLY A 162 -3.45 -6.16 -4.97
C GLY A 162 -4.60 -6.85 -4.23
N TYR A 163 -5.51 -6.10 -3.60
CA TYR A 163 -6.74 -6.68 -3.06
C TYR A 163 -7.48 -7.42 -4.19
N PRO A 164 -7.94 -8.66 -4.01
CA PRO A 164 -8.72 -9.38 -5.03
C PRO A 164 -9.81 -8.53 -5.67
N SER A 165 -10.59 -7.79 -4.88
CA SER A 165 -11.65 -6.90 -5.36
C SER A 165 -11.11 -5.74 -6.21
N ASN A 166 -10.10 -5.01 -5.71
CA ASN A 166 -9.53 -3.87 -6.44
C ASN A 166 -8.79 -4.32 -7.71
N SER A 167 -7.99 -5.38 -7.64
CA SER A 167 -7.30 -5.94 -8.80
C SER A 167 -8.28 -6.43 -9.88
N ALA A 168 -9.40 -7.05 -9.50
CA ALA A 168 -10.45 -7.44 -10.44
C ALA A 168 -11.13 -6.21 -11.09
N MET A 169 -11.43 -5.17 -10.32
CA MET A 169 -12.00 -3.92 -10.84
C MET A 169 -11.00 -3.17 -11.74
N LEU A 170 -9.73 -3.10 -11.36
CA LEU A 170 -8.66 -2.50 -12.18
C LEU A 170 -8.52 -3.27 -13.50
N LYS A 171 -8.49 -4.60 -13.48
CA LYS A 171 -8.45 -5.44 -14.69
C LYS A 171 -9.61 -5.16 -15.65
N LEU A 172 -10.81 -4.89 -15.13
CA LEU A 172 -11.95 -4.47 -15.96
C LEU A 172 -11.76 -3.08 -16.56
N VAL A 173 -11.31 -2.11 -15.77
CA VAL A 173 -11.04 -0.75 -16.25
C VAL A 173 -9.94 -0.77 -17.32
N ASP A 174 -8.85 -1.47 -17.06
CA ASP A 174 -7.68 -1.62 -17.96
C ASP A 174 -8.01 -2.37 -19.25
N SER A 175 -9.09 -3.17 -19.26
CA SER A 175 -9.57 -3.83 -20.49
C SER A 175 -10.14 -2.85 -21.52
N GLY A 176 -10.38 -1.60 -21.14
CA GLY A 176 -10.99 -0.57 -21.99
C GLY A 176 -12.51 -0.66 -22.08
N LEU A 177 -13.15 -1.53 -21.28
CA LEU A 177 -14.60 -1.74 -21.27
C LEU A 177 -15.40 -0.44 -21.13
N ILE A 178 -14.96 0.45 -20.24
CA ILE A 178 -15.58 1.76 -20.00
C ILE A 178 -14.88 2.91 -20.76
N GLY A 179 -13.95 2.60 -21.66
CA GLY A 179 -13.16 3.59 -22.42
C GLY A 179 -12.14 4.35 -21.56
N ASP A 180 -11.64 5.48 -22.09
CA ASP A 180 -10.72 6.34 -21.33
C ASP A 180 -11.43 6.97 -20.12
N VAL A 181 -10.81 6.83 -18.95
CA VAL A 181 -11.35 7.25 -17.66
C VAL A 181 -10.99 8.70 -17.41
N SER A 182 -11.99 9.53 -17.11
CA SER A 182 -11.81 10.96 -16.83
C SER A 182 -12.02 11.31 -15.35
N CYS A 183 -12.76 10.50 -14.60
CA CYS A 183 -13.17 10.85 -13.24
C CYS A 183 -13.24 9.62 -12.32
N VAL A 184 -12.77 9.80 -11.08
CA VAL A 184 -12.91 8.81 -9.99
C VAL A 184 -13.50 9.49 -8.76
N ASN A 185 -14.49 8.85 -8.12
CA ASN A 185 -14.91 9.18 -6.76
C ASN A 185 -14.55 8.01 -5.86
N ILE A 186 -13.73 8.23 -4.84
CA ILE A 186 -13.22 7.18 -4.00
C ILE A 186 -13.47 7.47 -2.52
N SER A 187 -14.08 6.49 -1.86
CA SER A 187 -14.15 6.39 -0.41
C SER A 187 -13.79 4.97 -0.01
N LEU A 188 -12.49 4.70 0.11
CA LEU A 188 -12.01 3.33 0.28
C LEU A 188 -10.81 3.25 1.22
N ALA A 189 -9.82 4.11 1.03
CA ALA A 189 -8.58 4.06 1.77
C ALA A 189 -8.04 5.46 2.12
N HIS A 190 -7.30 5.55 3.22
CA HIS A 190 -6.72 6.82 3.68
C HIS A 190 -5.57 7.28 2.79
N GLU A 191 -5.41 8.60 2.69
CA GLU A 191 -4.21 9.32 2.27
C GLU A 191 -3.48 8.66 1.07
N TYR A 192 -2.27 8.14 1.30
CA TYR A 192 -1.40 7.53 0.29
C TYR A 192 -2.01 6.28 -0.35
N HIS A 193 -2.76 5.44 0.38
CA HIS A 193 -3.47 4.30 -0.21
C HIS A 193 -4.60 4.77 -1.14
N GLY A 194 -5.34 5.80 -0.71
CA GLY A 194 -6.38 6.42 -1.51
C GLY A 194 -5.80 7.01 -2.80
N PHE A 195 -4.69 7.74 -2.71
CA PHE A 195 -4.02 8.31 -3.87
C PHE A 195 -3.41 7.24 -4.79
N SER A 196 -2.83 6.19 -4.22
CA SER A 196 -2.34 5.03 -4.98
C SER A 196 -3.46 4.42 -5.85
N LEU A 197 -4.65 4.22 -5.28
CA LEU A 197 -5.81 3.73 -6.04
C LEU A 197 -6.32 4.74 -7.06
N ILE A 198 -6.39 6.03 -6.70
CA ILE A 198 -6.78 7.10 -7.65
C ILE A 198 -5.91 7.03 -8.90
N ARG A 199 -4.57 6.97 -8.72
CA ARG A 199 -3.65 6.89 -9.85
C ARG A 199 -3.84 5.63 -10.69
N ALA A 200 -4.05 4.49 -10.03
CA ALA A 200 -4.30 3.23 -10.71
C ALA A 200 -5.56 3.29 -11.60
N TYR A 201 -6.70 3.75 -11.07
CA TYR A 201 -7.96 3.83 -11.83
C TYR A 201 -7.97 4.90 -12.91
N LEU A 202 -7.29 6.03 -12.70
CA LEU A 202 -7.20 7.10 -13.70
C LEU A 202 -6.10 6.84 -14.75
N GLY A 203 -5.19 5.89 -14.52
CA GLY A 203 -4.01 5.68 -15.36
C GLY A 203 -2.99 6.83 -15.25
N ILE A 204 -2.85 7.44 -14.07
CA ILE A 204 -1.95 8.57 -13.81
C ILE A 204 -0.55 8.08 -13.47
N LYS A 205 0.45 8.64 -14.16
CA LYS A 205 1.85 8.33 -13.91
C LYS A 205 2.40 9.04 -12.68
N PRO A 206 3.44 8.50 -12.01
CA PRO A 206 4.04 9.14 -10.83
C PRO A 206 4.55 10.57 -11.04
N ASP A 207 4.93 10.95 -12.27
CA ASP A 207 5.48 12.26 -12.60
C ASP A 207 4.45 13.29 -13.08
N GLU A 208 3.18 12.93 -13.17
CA GLU A 208 2.13 13.85 -13.59
C GLU A 208 1.79 14.83 -12.47
N ASN A 209 1.76 16.13 -12.79
CA ASN A 209 1.40 17.14 -11.81
C ASN A 209 -0.10 17.22 -11.57
N TYR A 210 -0.45 17.72 -10.38
CA TYR A 210 -1.82 17.95 -9.97
C TYR A 210 -1.93 19.11 -8.99
N ILE A 211 -3.15 19.59 -8.82
CA ILE A 211 -3.55 20.52 -7.76
C ILE A 211 -4.44 19.74 -6.80
N VAL A 212 -4.11 19.80 -5.50
CA VAL A 212 -4.93 19.24 -4.42
C VAL A 212 -5.56 20.35 -3.60
N SER A 213 -6.83 20.17 -3.25
CA SER A 213 -7.53 21.01 -2.28
C SER A 213 -8.44 20.14 -1.45
N GLY A 214 -8.62 20.47 -0.16
CA GLY A 214 -9.42 19.62 0.72
C GLY A 214 -9.77 20.27 2.04
N LYS A 215 -10.66 19.60 2.77
CA LYS A 215 -11.13 20.02 4.09
C LYS A 215 -11.42 18.80 4.96
N THR A 216 -11.23 18.97 6.27
CA THR A 216 -11.65 17.99 7.27
C THR A 216 -12.94 18.45 7.94
N TYR A 217 -13.86 17.51 8.12
CA TYR A 217 -15.10 17.64 8.88
C TYR A 217 -15.10 16.64 10.03
N GLU A 218 -15.99 16.83 11.00
CA GLU A 218 -16.22 15.87 12.07
C GLU A 218 -17.71 15.53 12.15
N PHE A 219 -18.01 14.23 12.24
CA PHE A 219 -19.38 13.73 12.32
C PHE A 219 -19.50 12.67 13.43
N PRO A 220 -20.57 12.69 14.24
CA PRO A 220 -20.81 11.67 15.24
C PRO A 220 -21.08 10.33 14.56
N THR A 221 -20.38 9.28 15.01
CA THR A 221 -20.53 7.92 14.48
C THR A 221 -20.51 6.89 15.61
N THR A 222 -21.45 5.95 15.59
CA THR A 222 -21.45 4.80 16.49
C THR A 222 -20.27 3.90 16.17
N ARG A 223 -19.45 3.60 17.18
CA ARG A 223 -18.29 2.72 17.03
C ARG A 223 -18.74 1.28 17.05
N THR A 224 -18.28 0.48 16.08
CA THR A 224 -18.66 -0.95 15.98
C THR A 224 -17.45 -1.87 16.09
N PHE A 225 -16.24 -1.39 15.80
CA PHE A 225 -15.01 -2.15 16.01
C PHE A 225 -13.87 -1.30 16.60
N THR A 226 -13.00 -1.95 17.35
CA THR A 226 -11.61 -1.52 17.55
C THR A 226 -10.70 -2.41 16.70
N ARG A 227 -9.39 -2.30 16.87
CA ARG A 227 -8.45 -3.27 16.30
C ARG A 227 -8.60 -4.67 16.92
N TYR A 228 -9.02 -4.73 18.19
CA TYR A 228 -9.00 -5.94 19.00
C TYR A 228 -10.39 -6.44 19.40
N ASP A 229 -11.42 -5.60 19.26
CA ASP A 229 -12.74 -5.88 19.81
C ASP A 229 -13.86 -5.51 18.85
N LYS A 230 -14.98 -6.22 19.01
CA LYS A 230 -16.28 -5.83 18.49
C LYS A 230 -17.04 -5.06 19.57
N LEU A 231 -17.48 -3.86 19.25
CA LEU A 231 -18.21 -2.99 20.18
C LEU A 231 -19.71 -3.09 19.93
N LEU A 232 -20.48 -3.37 20.99
CA LEU A 232 -21.94 -3.56 20.94
C LEU A 232 -22.71 -2.63 21.89
N ASP A 233 -22.00 -1.74 22.58
CA ASP A 233 -22.58 -0.84 23.60
C ASP A 233 -23.17 0.45 23.02
N GLY A 234 -23.09 0.65 21.71
CA GLY A 234 -23.67 1.80 21.03
C GLY A 234 -22.93 3.12 21.28
N ARG A 235 -21.71 3.11 21.83
CA ARG A 235 -20.97 4.35 22.10
C ARG A 235 -20.72 5.16 20.81
N ILE A 236 -20.99 6.45 20.89
CA ILE A 236 -20.80 7.41 19.80
C ILE A 236 -19.51 8.20 20.05
N ALA A 237 -18.78 8.49 18.99
CA ALA A 237 -17.66 9.42 19.01
C ALA A 237 -17.63 10.24 17.73
N ASP A 238 -17.13 11.47 17.81
CA ASP A 238 -16.87 12.28 16.63
C ASP A 238 -15.71 11.70 15.83
N LYS A 239 -15.92 11.58 14.52
CA LYS A 239 -14.99 10.98 13.57
C LYS A 239 -14.66 11.96 12.48
N LYS A 240 -13.36 12.06 12.19
CA LYS A 240 -12.85 12.93 11.14
C LYS A 240 -13.20 12.34 9.79
N ARG A 241 -13.65 13.19 8.88
CA ARG A 241 -13.86 12.88 7.47
C ARG A 241 -13.09 13.88 6.62
N CYS A 242 -12.14 13.39 5.84
CA CYS A 242 -11.36 14.21 4.92
C CYS A 242 -11.97 14.13 3.54
N VAL A 243 -12.32 15.28 2.96
CA VAL A 243 -12.82 15.38 1.59
C VAL A 243 -11.86 16.26 0.79
N ALA A 244 -11.46 15.80 -0.40
CA ALA A 244 -10.52 16.51 -1.24
C ALA A 244 -10.81 16.31 -2.74
N THR A 245 -10.21 17.18 -3.54
CA THR A 245 -10.19 17.12 -5.00
C THR A 245 -8.75 17.09 -5.47
N PHE A 246 -8.43 16.17 -6.37
CA PHE A 246 -7.18 16.15 -7.12
C PHE A 246 -7.49 16.47 -8.59
N GLU A 247 -6.94 17.57 -9.10
CA GLU A 247 -7.09 18.04 -10.47
C GLU A 247 -5.76 17.82 -11.21
N PHE A 248 -5.70 16.86 -12.13
CA PHE A 248 -4.47 16.46 -12.83
C PHE A 248 -4.24 17.29 -14.11
N GLU A 249 -2.99 17.44 -14.56
CA GLU A 249 -2.65 18.17 -15.79
C GLU A 249 -3.27 17.55 -17.06
N SER A 250 -3.52 16.25 -17.08
CA SER A 250 -4.29 15.58 -18.14
C SER A 250 -5.76 16.02 -18.24
N GLY A 251 -6.27 16.79 -17.27
CA GLY A 251 -7.68 17.14 -17.15
C GLY A 251 -8.52 16.09 -16.43
N LYS A 252 -7.91 14.97 -16.01
CA LYS A 252 -8.56 13.96 -15.15
C LYS A 252 -8.76 14.52 -13.74
N VAL A 253 -9.81 14.05 -13.07
CA VAL A 253 -10.19 14.54 -11.73
C VAL A 253 -10.48 13.38 -10.79
N ALA A 254 -10.07 13.51 -9.52
CA ALA A 254 -10.50 12.60 -8.46
C ALA A 254 -11.16 13.33 -7.30
N TRP A 255 -12.30 12.79 -6.85
CA TRP A 255 -12.99 13.16 -5.63
C TRP A 255 -12.63 12.15 -4.54
N TYR A 256 -11.90 12.60 -3.55
CA TYR A 256 -11.44 11.79 -2.44
C TYR A 256 -12.29 12.05 -1.19
N ASP A 257 -12.71 10.99 -0.52
CA ASP A 257 -13.57 11.06 0.66
C ASP A 257 -13.25 9.92 1.64
N PHE A 258 -12.63 10.20 2.77
CA PHE A 258 -12.28 9.18 3.74
C PHE A 258 -12.75 9.50 5.15
N ASP A 259 -13.54 8.60 5.75
CA ASP A 259 -13.94 8.62 7.15
C ASP A 259 -12.93 7.84 8.01
N SER A 260 -12.42 8.45 9.08
CA SER A 260 -11.47 7.83 10.01
C SER A 260 -11.98 6.54 10.67
N GLU A 261 -13.29 6.31 10.72
CA GLU A 261 -13.89 5.08 11.25
C GLU A 261 -14.06 3.98 10.19
N GLN A 262 -13.78 4.28 8.92
CA GLN A 262 -14.18 3.47 7.77
C GLN A 262 -13.64 2.03 7.79
N TYR A 263 -12.37 1.82 8.15
CA TYR A 263 -11.82 0.46 8.25
C TYR A 263 -12.35 -0.36 9.42
N ARG A 264 -12.96 0.29 10.41
CA ARG A 264 -13.36 -0.33 11.68
C ARG A 264 -14.82 -0.09 11.95
N SER A 265 -15.62 -0.22 10.89
CA SER A 265 -17.05 -0.01 10.97
C SER A 265 -17.84 -1.02 10.15
N SER A 266 -18.82 -1.67 10.77
CA SER A 266 -19.85 -2.42 10.03
C SER A 266 -20.89 -1.53 9.35
N ILE A 267 -20.85 -0.21 9.63
CA ILE A 267 -21.85 0.76 9.17
C ILE A 267 -21.25 1.89 8.33
N ARG A 268 -19.96 1.78 7.96
CA ARG A 268 -19.29 2.62 6.96
C ARG A 268 -18.74 1.71 5.88
N LYS A 269 -19.38 1.73 4.70
CA LYS A 269 -18.98 0.89 3.57
C LYS A 269 -17.98 1.64 2.71
N ASN A 270 -17.01 0.92 2.17
CA ASN A 270 -16.17 1.44 1.11
C ASN A 270 -16.99 1.57 -0.19
N THR A 271 -16.75 2.64 -0.92
CA THR A 271 -17.38 2.92 -2.21
C THR A 271 -16.35 3.45 -3.20
N ILE A 272 -16.52 3.05 -4.45
CA ILE A 272 -15.77 3.61 -5.58
C ILE A 272 -16.69 3.81 -6.78
N LYS A 273 -16.47 4.92 -7.47
CA LYS A 273 -17.07 5.21 -8.77
C LYS A 273 -15.97 5.59 -9.76
N VAL A 274 -15.94 4.95 -10.92
CA VAL A 274 -14.95 5.19 -11.99
C VAL A 274 -15.72 5.48 -13.27
N GLN A 275 -15.44 6.60 -13.93
CA GLN A 275 -16.21 7.06 -15.09
C GLN A 275 -15.30 7.24 -16.29
N GLY A 276 -15.65 6.57 -17.38
CA GLY A 276 -15.01 6.72 -18.68
C GLY A 276 -16.01 7.02 -19.79
N VAL A 277 -15.48 7.31 -20.98
CA VAL A 277 -16.30 7.76 -22.12
C VAL A 277 -17.31 6.72 -22.63
N ARG A 278 -17.12 5.42 -22.31
CA ARG A 278 -18.02 4.33 -22.73
C ARG A 278 -18.79 3.68 -21.57
N GLY A 279 -18.67 4.20 -20.36
CA GLY A 279 -19.36 3.60 -19.22
C GLY A 279 -18.87 4.07 -17.85
N GLU A 280 -19.43 3.46 -16.81
CA GLU A 280 -18.99 3.68 -15.44
C GLU A 280 -19.07 2.41 -14.60
N LEU A 281 -18.14 2.29 -13.66
CA LEU A 281 -18.13 1.28 -12.61
C LEU A 281 -18.54 1.97 -11.31
N ILE A 282 -19.51 1.39 -10.60
CA ILE A 282 -19.96 1.83 -9.28
C ILE A 282 -19.97 0.61 -8.37
N ASP A 283 -19.03 0.57 -7.42
CA ASP A 283 -18.79 -0.57 -6.53
C ASP A 283 -18.69 -1.90 -7.31
N ASP A 284 -19.75 -2.71 -7.27
CA ASP A 284 -19.83 -4.03 -7.90
C ASP A 284 -20.63 -4.03 -9.21
N THR A 285 -21.07 -2.86 -9.69
CA THR A 285 -21.96 -2.75 -10.85
C THR A 285 -21.30 -1.93 -11.95
N VAL A 286 -21.30 -2.46 -13.17
CA VAL A 286 -20.71 -1.83 -14.35
C VAL A 286 -21.79 -1.52 -15.37
N TYR A 287 -21.83 -0.27 -15.82
CA TYR A 287 -22.63 0.21 -16.93
C TYR A 287 -21.70 0.49 -18.10
N TYR A 288 -21.95 -0.11 -19.27
CA TYR A 288 -21.03 0.00 -20.40
C TYR A 288 -21.76 -0.12 -21.74
N LEU A 289 -21.10 0.33 -22.81
CA LEU A 289 -21.58 0.13 -24.18
C LEU A 289 -20.97 -1.13 -24.79
N ASP A 290 -21.79 -2.04 -25.29
CA ASP A 290 -21.32 -3.20 -26.06
C ASP A 290 -20.80 -2.81 -27.46
N ASN A 291 -20.49 -3.81 -28.28
CA ASN A 291 -19.95 -3.62 -29.64
C ASN A 291 -20.95 -2.94 -30.60
N ASN A 292 -22.25 -2.96 -30.30
CA ASN A 292 -23.29 -2.28 -31.06
C ASN A 292 -23.60 -0.88 -30.51
N ASN A 293 -22.89 -0.45 -29.46
CA ASN A 293 -23.18 0.73 -28.66
C ASN A 293 -24.55 0.69 -27.96
N GLU A 294 -25.03 -0.51 -27.62
CA GLU A 294 -26.18 -0.67 -26.75
C GLU A 294 -25.72 -0.66 -25.29
N GLY A 295 -26.52 0.00 -24.43
CA GLY A 295 -26.23 0.12 -23.01
C GLY A 295 -26.46 -1.18 -22.27
N GLN A 296 -25.42 -1.68 -21.61
CA GLN A 296 -25.43 -2.88 -20.79
C GLN A 296 -25.23 -2.53 -19.31
N CYS A 297 -25.80 -3.35 -18.43
CA CYS A 297 -25.59 -3.27 -16.99
C CYS A 297 -25.34 -4.66 -16.44
N GLN A 298 -24.23 -4.84 -15.73
CA GLN A 298 -23.82 -6.12 -15.21
C GLN A 298 -23.07 -5.99 -13.89
N LYS A 299 -23.21 -7.01 -13.03
CA LYS A 299 -22.53 -7.05 -11.74
C LYS A 299 -21.25 -7.89 -11.79
N ILE A 300 -20.27 -7.45 -11.03
CA ILE A 300 -19.11 -8.23 -10.60
C ILE A 300 -19.56 -9.16 -9.48
N VAL A 301 -19.33 -10.46 -9.65
CA VAL A 301 -19.72 -11.49 -8.68
C VAL A 301 -18.49 -11.99 -7.96
N THR A 302 -18.50 -11.92 -6.63
CA THR A 302 -17.43 -12.43 -5.76
C THR A 302 -17.89 -13.69 -5.05
N ASP A 303 -17.29 -14.83 -5.36
CA ASP A 303 -17.44 -16.07 -4.61
C ASP A 303 -16.43 -16.10 -3.46
N VAL A 304 -16.90 -16.47 -2.26
CA VAL A 304 -16.11 -16.45 -1.04
C VAL A 304 -16.23 -17.74 -0.25
N ASN A 305 -15.13 -18.11 0.38
CA ASN A 305 -15.07 -19.12 1.41
C ASN A 305 -15.13 -18.44 2.79
N ILE A 306 -16.09 -18.81 3.63
CA ILE A 306 -16.19 -18.30 5.00
C ILE A 306 -15.58 -19.33 5.94
N MET A 307 -14.56 -18.92 6.69
CA MET A 307 -13.89 -19.79 7.66
C MET A 307 -13.97 -19.21 9.05
N HIS A 308 -14.10 -20.09 10.03
CA HIS A 308 -14.02 -19.72 11.44
C HIS A 308 -12.64 -20.05 11.97
N THR A 309 -12.01 -19.09 12.62
CA THR A 309 -10.67 -19.26 13.21
C THR A 309 -10.79 -19.50 14.71
N LYS A 310 -9.69 -19.96 15.32
CA LYS A 310 -9.55 -20.04 16.78
C LYS A 310 -8.90 -18.77 17.37
N ASP A 311 -8.81 -17.70 16.58
CA ASP A 311 -8.18 -16.46 17.02
C ASP A 311 -9.01 -15.83 18.14
N THR A 312 -8.33 -15.33 19.18
CA THR A 312 -8.99 -14.70 20.32
C THR A 312 -9.49 -13.30 19.99
N ASN A 313 -8.97 -12.68 18.93
CA ASN A 313 -9.49 -11.43 18.42
C ASN A 313 -10.80 -11.68 17.65
N PRO A 314 -11.95 -11.17 18.12
CA PRO A 314 -13.24 -11.35 17.44
C PRO A 314 -13.25 -10.85 16.00
N ASN A 315 -12.40 -9.87 15.65
CA ASN A 315 -12.27 -9.36 14.27
C ASN A 315 -11.63 -10.37 13.32
N LEU A 316 -10.91 -11.37 13.86
CA LEU A 316 -10.26 -12.44 13.12
C LEU A 316 -10.99 -13.78 13.28
N SER A 317 -12.04 -13.84 14.12
CA SER A 317 -12.84 -15.05 14.37
C SER A 317 -13.49 -15.63 13.11
N THR A 318 -13.72 -14.79 12.11
CA THR A 318 -14.23 -15.19 10.80
C THR A 318 -13.40 -14.54 9.70
N VAL A 319 -12.90 -15.34 8.78
CA VAL A 319 -12.17 -14.88 7.59
C VAL A 319 -13.04 -15.11 6.37
N ARG A 320 -13.25 -14.05 5.59
CA ARG A 320 -13.91 -14.08 4.29
C ARG A 320 -12.83 -14.12 3.22
N GLU A 321 -12.52 -15.32 2.74
CA GLU A 321 -11.49 -15.57 1.75
C GLU A 321 -12.07 -15.56 0.34
N VAL A 322 -11.49 -14.80 -0.57
CA VAL A 322 -11.98 -14.67 -1.95
C VAL A 322 -11.54 -15.90 -2.77
N LYS A 323 -12.52 -16.66 -3.24
CA LYS A 323 -12.28 -17.84 -4.09
C LYS A 323 -12.14 -17.45 -5.56
N LYS A 324 -13.02 -16.56 -6.00
CA LYS A 324 -13.15 -16.19 -7.41
C LYS A 324 -13.89 -14.86 -7.53
N ILE A 325 -13.48 -14.02 -8.47
CA ILE A 325 -14.24 -12.84 -8.90
C ILE A 325 -14.46 -12.92 -10.40
N SER A 326 -15.70 -12.73 -10.84
CA SER A 326 -16.09 -12.85 -12.24
C SER A 326 -16.98 -11.69 -12.69
N PHE A 327 -16.94 -11.40 -13.98
CA PHE A 327 -17.83 -10.48 -14.67
C PHE A 327 -18.42 -11.18 -15.89
N GLY A 328 -19.65 -11.66 -15.75
CA GLY A 328 -20.22 -12.63 -16.69
C GLY A 328 -19.41 -13.92 -16.68
N GLU A 329 -19.03 -14.37 -17.87
CA GLU A 329 -18.20 -15.57 -18.05
C GLU A 329 -16.71 -15.29 -17.82
N ASN A 330 -16.31 -14.02 -17.74
CA ASN A 330 -14.92 -13.63 -17.59
C ASN A 330 -14.46 -13.75 -16.13
N VAL A 331 -13.44 -14.57 -15.91
CA VAL A 331 -12.77 -14.69 -14.60
C VAL A 331 -11.77 -13.55 -14.45
N LEU A 332 -12.03 -12.67 -13.49
CA LEU A 332 -11.18 -11.51 -13.22
C LEU A 332 -10.06 -11.86 -12.25
N TYR A 333 -10.37 -12.64 -11.22
CA TYR A 333 -9.44 -13.03 -10.17
C TYR A 333 -9.71 -14.45 -9.69
N GLU A 334 -8.65 -15.24 -9.52
CA GLU A 334 -8.59 -16.48 -8.75
C GLU A 334 -7.23 -16.54 -8.03
N PRO A 335 -7.15 -17.03 -6.77
CA PRO A 335 -5.90 -17.04 -6.01
C PRO A 335 -4.92 -18.06 -6.60
N GLU A 336 -3.76 -17.59 -7.08
CA GLU A 336 -2.73 -18.45 -7.71
C GLU A 336 -2.22 -19.56 -6.78
N SER A 337 -2.11 -19.25 -5.49
CA SER A 337 -1.67 -20.21 -4.47
C SER A 337 -2.81 -21.08 -3.93
N GLY A 338 -4.02 -21.00 -4.50
CA GLY A 338 -5.22 -21.61 -3.96
C GLY A 338 -5.68 -20.97 -2.64
N LEU A 339 -6.68 -21.57 -2.00
CA LEU A 339 -7.20 -21.12 -0.72
C LEU A 339 -6.22 -21.44 0.42
N ARG A 340 -5.91 -20.46 1.25
CA ARG A 340 -4.90 -20.49 2.33
C ARG A 340 -5.41 -20.08 3.70
N GLY A 341 -6.69 -19.74 3.82
CA GLY A 341 -7.19 -19.26 5.09
C GLY A 341 -7.04 -17.76 5.28
N LEU A 342 -6.74 -17.01 4.21
CA LEU A 342 -6.30 -15.62 4.30
C LEU A 342 -7.42 -14.64 3.96
N SER A 343 -7.45 -13.51 4.67
CA SER A 343 -8.28 -12.38 4.28
C SER A 343 -7.80 -11.77 2.96
N GLU A 344 -8.61 -10.91 2.36
CA GLU A 344 -8.24 -10.15 1.15
C GLU A 344 -6.97 -9.29 1.38
N ASP A 345 -6.83 -8.67 2.55
CA ASP A 345 -5.62 -7.91 2.92
C ASP A 345 -4.38 -8.82 2.99
N GLU A 346 -4.49 -9.96 3.66
CA GLU A 346 -3.37 -10.90 3.78
C GLU A 346 -3.04 -11.60 2.47
N THR A 347 -4.03 -11.83 1.60
CA THR A 347 -3.82 -12.40 0.27
C THR A 347 -3.00 -11.45 -0.60
N ALA A 348 -3.34 -10.15 -0.58
CA ALA A 348 -2.59 -9.13 -1.29
C ALA A 348 -1.16 -8.97 -0.74
N ILE A 349 -0.98 -8.99 0.58
CA ILE A 349 0.35 -8.95 1.22
C ILE A 349 1.16 -10.20 0.88
N ALA A 350 0.54 -11.38 0.85
CA ALA A 350 1.24 -12.62 0.50
C ALA A 350 1.78 -12.59 -0.94
N ALA A 351 1.00 -12.05 -1.89
CA ALA A 351 1.47 -11.82 -3.26
C ALA A 351 2.67 -10.85 -3.28
N LEU A 352 2.57 -9.70 -2.60
CA LEU A 352 3.67 -8.75 -2.47
C LEU A 352 4.94 -9.38 -1.86
N MET A 353 4.79 -10.24 -0.85
CA MET A 353 5.93 -10.96 -0.25
C MET A 353 6.58 -11.93 -1.23
N ILE A 354 5.79 -12.69 -1.99
CA ILE A 354 6.29 -13.60 -3.04
C ILE A 354 7.09 -12.80 -4.07
N ASP A 355 6.53 -11.72 -4.57
CA ASP A 355 7.16 -10.94 -5.65
C ASP A 355 8.35 -10.12 -5.14
N THR A 356 8.35 -9.68 -3.88
CA THR A 356 9.53 -9.10 -3.23
C THR A 356 10.66 -10.13 -3.15
N ALA A 357 10.37 -11.38 -2.81
CA ALA A 357 11.38 -12.42 -2.76
C ALA A 357 11.98 -12.72 -4.13
N LYS A 358 11.14 -12.80 -5.18
CA LYS A 358 11.59 -12.91 -6.58
C LYS A 358 12.46 -11.72 -6.98
N TYR A 359 12.02 -10.49 -6.67
CA TYR A 359 12.79 -9.27 -6.93
C TYR A 359 14.15 -9.29 -6.22
N SER A 360 14.19 -9.74 -4.97
CA SER A 360 15.44 -9.90 -4.23
C SER A 360 16.41 -10.85 -4.93
N ARG A 361 15.93 -12.01 -5.38
CA ARG A 361 16.72 -13.01 -6.12
C ARG A 361 17.08 -12.60 -7.55
N GLY A 362 16.52 -11.49 -8.06
CA GLY A 362 16.71 -11.07 -9.46
C GLY A 362 15.87 -11.90 -10.45
N GLU A 363 14.80 -12.53 -9.96
CA GLU A 363 13.88 -13.38 -10.73
C GLU A 363 12.63 -12.61 -11.20
N GLY A 364 12.52 -11.33 -10.87
CA GLY A 364 11.41 -10.47 -11.27
C GLY A 364 11.69 -8.99 -11.00
N GLU A 365 10.83 -8.14 -11.53
CA GLU A 365 10.81 -6.69 -11.29
C GLU A 365 10.21 -6.37 -9.90
N PRO A 366 10.43 -5.17 -9.35
CA PRO A 366 9.78 -4.77 -8.10
C PRO A 366 8.25 -4.74 -8.27
N PRO A 367 7.48 -5.38 -7.38
CA PRO A 367 6.01 -5.43 -7.49
C PRO A 367 5.33 -4.08 -7.23
N TYR A 368 6.06 -3.14 -6.62
CA TYR A 368 5.65 -1.76 -6.45
C TYR A 368 6.87 -0.86 -6.60
N SER A 369 6.84 0.07 -7.56
CA SER A 369 7.99 0.92 -7.85
C SER A 369 8.23 1.94 -6.74
N MET A 370 9.48 2.39 -6.57
CA MET A 370 9.76 3.46 -5.61
C MET A 370 9.25 4.80 -6.12
N GLU A 371 9.15 5.00 -7.43
CA GLU A 371 8.50 6.16 -8.05
C GLU A 371 7.04 6.27 -7.62
N ASP A 372 6.29 5.16 -7.70
CA ASP A 372 4.92 5.09 -7.18
C ASP A 372 4.87 5.42 -5.69
N ALA A 373 5.73 4.78 -4.90
CA ALA A 373 5.76 4.97 -3.45
C ALA A 373 6.08 6.42 -3.04
N PHE A 374 6.98 7.09 -3.78
CA PHE A 374 7.29 8.50 -3.57
C PHE A 374 6.12 9.39 -3.95
N ALA A 375 5.49 9.16 -5.11
CA ALA A 375 4.33 9.93 -5.55
C ALA A 375 3.18 9.84 -4.54
N ASP A 376 2.91 8.65 -4.00
CA ASP A 376 1.81 8.44 -3.06
C ASP A 376 2.07 9.06 -1.69
N ALA A 377 3.29 8.89 -1.16
CA ALA A 377 3.70 9.54 0.08
C ALA A 377 3.68 11.08 -0.06
N TYR A 378 4.15 11.59 -1.21
CA TYR A 378 4.13 13.02 -1.51
C TYR A 378 2.72 13.57 -1.58
N ALA A 379 1.80 12.89 -2.27
CA ALA A 379 0.41 13.29 -2.35
C ALA A 379 -0.28 13.33 -0.99
N ALA A 380 0.00 12.38 -0.11
CA ALA A 380 -0.49 12.41 1.27
C ALA A 380 0.00 13.66 2.03
N ILE A 381 1.27 14.02 1.87
CA ILE A 381 1.85 15.23 2.49
C ILE A 381 1.17 16.48 1.96
N LEU A 382 0.97 16.60 0.64
CA LEU A 382 0.30 17.74 0.03
C LEU A 382 -1.18 17.85 0.40
N LEU A 383 -1.88 16.71 0.49
CA LEU A 383 -3.26 16.66 0.96
C LEU A 383 -3.36 17.21 2.40
N ASN A 384 -2.47 16.75 3.28
CA ASN A 384 -2.43 17.21 4.66
C ASN A 384 -2.15 18.73 4.74
N GLU A 385 -1.26 19.25 3.89
CA GLU A 385 -0.98 20.68 3.80
C GLU A 385 -2.19 21.48 3.28
N ALA A 386 -2.85 21.01 2.23
CA ALA A 386 -4.04 21.64 1.66
C ALA A 386 -5.18 21.71 2.68
N VAL A 387 -5.41 20.62 3.42
CA VAL A 387 -6.42 20.54 4.49
C VAL A 387 -6.06 21.44 5.66
N ARG A 388 -4.78 21.50 6.06
CA ARG A 388 -4.30 22.32 7.18
C ARG A 388 -4.42 23.82 6.89
N THR A 389 -4.09 24.24 5.66
CA THR A 389 -4.08 25.65 5.27
C THR A 389 -5.39 26.14 4.67
N GLY A 390 -6.25 25.23 4.20
CA GLY A 390 -7.44 25.55 3.42
C GLY A 390 -7.13 26.11 2.03
N LYS A 391 -5.87 26.03 1.57
CA LYS A 391 -5.42 26.54 0.27
C LYS A 391 -5.27 25.40 -0.74
N LYS A 392 -5.39 25.73 -2.02
CA LYS A 392 -4.98 24.84 -3.11
C LYS A 392 -3.46 24.69 -3.07
N VAL A 393 -2.97 23.46 -3.18
CA VAL A 393 -1.54 23.13 -3.20
C VAL A 393 -1.23 22.44 -4.52
N ARG A 394 -0.19 22.91 -5.22
CA ARG A 394 0.23 22.37 -6.51
C ARG A 394 1.43 21.46 -6.31
N SER A 395 1.46 20.32 -6.99
CA SER A 395 2.49 19.29 -6.81
C SER A 395 3.90 19.75 -7.19
N CYS A 396 4.06 20.76 -8.03
CA CYS A 396 5.36 21.30 -8.43
C CYS A 396 5.89 22.46 -7.56
N ASP A 397 5.09 23.02 -6.64
CA ASP A 397 5.38 24.32 -6.01
C ASP A 397 6.08 24.24 -4.63
N ILE A 398 6.75 23.13 -4.31
CA ILE A 398 7.22 22.88 -2.93
C ILE A 398 8.50 23.62 -2.50
N ASN A 399 9.06 24.47 -3.36
CA ASN A 399 10.13 25.40 -2.97
C ASN A 399 9.66 26.47 -1.96
N GLY A 400 8.36 26.52 -1.63
CA GLY A 400 7.78 27.47 -0.68
C GLY A 400 7.26 26.90 0.65
N LEU A 401 7.49 25.62 0.98
CA LEU A 401 7.20 25.12 2.33
C LEU A 401 8.35 25.50 3.29
N THR A 402 8.32 26.75 3.74
CA THR A 402 9.05 27.26 4.91
C THR A 402 8.10 27.51 6.06
#